data_AF-A0A7V6D2K1-F1
#
_entry.id   AF-A0A7V6D2K1-F1
#
_cell.length_a   1.000
_cell.length_b   1.000
_cell.length_c   1.000
_cell.angle_alpha   90.00
_cell.angle_beta   90.00
_cell.angle_gamma   90.00
#
_symmetry.space_group_name_H-M   'P 1'
#
loop_
_entity.id
_entity.type
_entity.pdbx_description
1 polymer ?
#
loop_
_entity_poly.entity_id
_entity_poly.type
_entity_poly.pdbx_seq_one_letter_code
_entity_poly.pdbx_strand_id
1 'polypeptide(L)'
;MSERKYRHRGYMEDSEYYEERRQERRRGPREPIDVTGPRLPRLVQTVVATRCYNCSTTLPTGTDFNGNCPKCGAALHCCKQCAYFEPSLRFQCAKPITERIARKDEPNNCPYFSPRVTVARDTGSSGSVLATGLSPRTPADARAAFNNLFKK
;
A
#
# COMPACT_ATOMS: atom_id res chain seq x y z
N MET A 1 38.50 -30.59 50.24
CA MET A 1 37.79 -30.98 49.01
C MET A 1 37.29 -29.73 48.34
N SER A 2 37.57 -29.62 47.04
CA SER A 2 37.75 -28.40 46.25
C SER A 2 36.53 -27.48 46.20
N GLU A 3 36.73 -26.24 46.62
CA GLU A 3 35.79 -25.13 46.49
C GLU A 3 35.51 -24.86 45.00
N ARG A 4 34.27 -25.02 44.56
CA ARG A 4 33.88 -24.83 43.16
C ARG A 4 33.91 -23.34 42.79
N LYS A 5 35.04 -22.91 42.25
CA LYS A 5 35.37 -21.55 41.76
C LYS A 5 34.53 -21.06 40.56
N TYR A 6 33.45 -21.75 40.19
CA TYR A 6 32.58 -21.34 39.09
C TYR A 6 31.14 -21.76 39.38
N ARG A 7 30.36 -20.85 39.98
CA ARG A 7 28.90 -20.93 39.95
C ARG A 7 28.46 -20.21 38.68
N HIS A 8 28.14 -20.96 37.64
CA HIS A 8 27.60 -20.40 36.41
C HIS A 8 26.20 -19.85 36.72
N ARG A 9 26.00 -18.53 36.57
CA ARG A 9 24.68 -17.91 36.68
C ARG A 9 23.81 -18.48 35.58
N GLY A 10 22.75 -19.19 35.95
CA GLY A 10 21.85 -19.84 35.00
C GLY A 10 20.87 -18.83 34.40
N TYR A 11 20.46 -19.07 33.16
CA TYR A 11 19.50 -18.28 32.36
C TYR A 11 18.13 -18.00 33.01
N MET A 12 17.89 -18.44 34.24
CA MET A 12 16.67 -18.20 35.02
C MET A 12 16.76 -17.02 35.99
N GLU A 13 17.96 -16.49 36.28
CA GLU A 13 18.14 -15.34 37.17
C GLU A 13 18.04 -13.98 36.47
N ASP A 14 18.00 -13.94 35.13
CA ASP A 14 17.93 -12.69 34.34
C ASP A 14 16.50 -12.21 34.08
N SER A 15 15.46 -12.95 34.48
CA SER A 15 14.07 -12.58 34.18
C SER A 15 13.64 -11.28 34.88
N GLU A 16 14.08 -11.07 36.12
CA GLU A 16 13.78 -9.87 36.91
C GLU A 16 14.45 -8.62 36.31
N TYR A 17 15.69 -8.74 35.80
CA TYR A 17 16.41 -7.65 35.14
C TYR A 17 15.80 -7.28 33.77
N TYR A 18 15.29 -8.27 33.03
CA TYR A 18 14.58 -8.03 31.77
C TYR A 18 13.19 -7.41 31.98
N GLU A 19 12.47 -7.82 33.02
CA GLU A 19 11.17 -7.24 33.43
C GLU A 19 11.33 -5.77 33.85
N GLU A 20 12.32 -5.46 34.69
CA GLU A 20 12.60 -4.12 35.20
C GLU A 20 12.97 -3.13 34.07
N ARG A 21 13.84 -3.55 33.15
CA ARG A 21 14.19 -2.76 31.95
C ARG A 21 13.00 -2.57 31.00
N ARG A 22 12.03 -3.50 31.01
CA ARG A 22 10.80 -3.38 30.22
C ARG A 22 9.80 -2.41 30.87
N GLN A 23 9.76 -2.35 32.20
CA GLN A 23 8.97 -1.37 32.95
C GLN A 23 9.55 0.05 32.83
N GLU A 24 10.88 0.21 32.84
CA GLU A 24 11.55 1.50 32.68
C GLU A 24 11.38 2.10 31.27
N ARG A 25 11.16 1.25 30.26
CA ARG A 25 10.78 1.66 28.89
C ARG A 25 9.30 2.03 28.74
N ARG A 26 8.56 2.24 29.83
CA ARG A 26 7.26 2.91 29.80
C ARG A 26 7.45 4.30 29.21
N ARG A 27 7.11 4.39 27.92
CA ARG A 27 7.17 5.57 27.04
C ARG A 27 6.96 6.86 27.83
N GLY A 28 8.04 7.61 28.02
CA GLY A 28 7.96 8.98 28.52
C GLY A 28 7.07 9.85 27.63
N PRO A 29 6.63 11.03 28.12
CA PRO A 29 5.83 11.96 27.35
C PRO A 29 6.50 12.22 26.00
N ARG A 30 5.72 12.14 24.91
CA ARG A 30 6.22 12.47 23.57
C ARG A 30 6.75 13.90 23.61
N GLU A 31 8.04 14.05 23.34
CA GLU A 31 8.69 15.35 23.27
C GLU A 31 7.96 16.22 22.23
N PRO A 32 7.71 17.51 22.51
CA PRO A 32 7.10 18.41 21.55
C PRO A 32 7.89 18.43 20.24
N ILE A 33 7.20 18.22 19.13
CA ILE A 33 7.82 18.19 17.80
C ILE A 33 8.41 19.56 17.53
N ASP A 34 9.73 19.66 17.44
CA ASP A 34 10.44 20.90 17.14
C ASP A 34 10.08 21.39 15.73
N VAL A 35 9.20 22.39 15.66
CA VAL A 35 8.59 22.91 14.40
C VAL A 35 9.59 23.70 13.55
N THR A 36 10.78 23.97 14.09
CA THR A 36 11.83 24.80 13.47
C THR A 36 12.77 24.01 12.55
N GLY A 37 12.66 22.67 12.51
CA GLY A 37 13.44 21.82 11.61
C GLY A 37 13.01 21.94 10.13
N PRO A 38 13.89 21.60 9.16
CA PRO A 38 13.51 21.51 7.75
C PRO A 38 12.29 20.61 7.61
N ARG A 39 11.24 21.07 6.93
CA ARG A 39 9.99 20.32 6.82
C ARG A 39 10.28 18.93 6.23
N LEU A 40 10.06 17.90 7.04
CA LEU A 40 10.25 16.52 6.63
C LEU A 40 9.36 16.26 5.40
N PRO A 41 9.89 15.70 4.30
CA PRO A 41 9.11 15.41 3.12
C PRO A 41 7.87 14.59 3.51
N ARG A 42 6.69 14.96 3.00
CA ARG A 42 5.48 14.17 3.22
C ARG A 42 5.73 12.77 2.68
N LEU A 43 5.82 11.80 3.59
CA LEU A 43 5.85 10.38 3.26
C LEU A 43 4.62 10.08 2.39
N VAL A 44 4.87 9.59 1.18
CA VAL A 44 3.85 9.33 0.16
C VAL A 44 2.76 8.44 0.76
N GLN A 45 1.52 8.91 0.76
CA GLN A 45 0.41 8.16 1.34
C GLN A 45 0.14 6.91 0.49
N THR A 46 -0.07 5.78 1.16
CA THR A 46 -0.52 4.55 0.51
C THR A 46 -2.03 4.60 0.34
N VAL A 47 -2.52 4.49 -0.89
CA VAL A 47 -3.96 4.43 -1.18
C VAL A 47 -4.35 3.04 -1.62
N VAL A 48 -5.33 2.52 -0.90
CA VAL A 48 -5.93 1.22 -1.10
C VAL A 48 -7.13 1.43 -2.01
N ALA A 49 -7.03 1.04 -3.27
CA ALA A 49 -8.08 1.25 -4.26
C ALA A 49 -8.27 0.01 -5.16
N THR A 50 -9.53 -0.25 -5.48
CA THR A 50 -9.90 -1.22 -6.52
C THR A 50 -9.75 -0.55 -7.88
N ARG A 51 -9.13 -1.24 -8.85
CA ARG A 51 -8.88 -0.70 -10.19
C ARG A 51 -9.46 -1.64 -11.23
N CYS A 52 -10.03 -1.11 -12.30
CA CYS A 52 -10.51 -1.94 -13.41
C CYS A 52 -9.34 -2.66 -14.09
N TYR A 53 -9.48 -3.97 -14.35
CA TYR A 53 -8.46 -4.77 -15.02
C TYR A 53 -8.10 -4.29 -16.44
N ASN A 54 -9.04 -3.66 -17.16
CA ASN A 54 -8.84 -3.24 -18.54
C ASN A 54 -8.26 -1.82 -18.66
N CYS A 55 -8.86 -0.83 -17.97
CA CYS A 55 -8.49 0.58 -18.11
C CYS A 55 -7.74 1.16 -16.91
N SER A 56 -7.43 0.35 -15.89
CA SER A 56 -6.68 0.72 -14.67
C SER A 56 -7.27 1.87 -13.85
N THR A 57 -8.51 2.27 -14.14
CA THR A 57 -9.19 3.38 -13.48
C THR A 57 -9.61 2.95 -12.08
N THR A 58 -9.36 3.81 -11.10
CA THR A 58 -9.76 3.61 -9.71
C THR A 58 -11.28 3.66 -9.60
N LEU A 59 -11.86 2.59 -9.09
CA LEU A 59 -13.28 2.50 -8.82
C LEU A 59 -13.57 3.07 -7.42
N PRO A 60 -14.65 3.86 -7.26
CA PRO A 60 -15.02 4.39 -5.96
C PRO A 60 -15.40 3.27 -4.97
N THR A 61 -15.27 3.56 -3.68
CA THR A 61 -15.70 2.64 -2.61
C THR A 61 -17.21 2.42 -2.70
N GLY A 62 -17.65 1.17 -2.76
CA GLY A 62 -19.06 0.80 -2.93
C GLY A 62 -19.54 0.65 -4.37
N THR A 63 -18.64 0.56 -5.36
CA THR A 63 -19.03 0.24 -6.75
C THR A 63 -19.64 -1.16 -6.84
N ASP A 64 -20.77 -1.28 -7.53
CA ASP A 64 -21.40 -2.56 -7.83
C ASP A 64 -20.55 -3.38 -8.80
N PHE A 65 -20.01 -4.51 -8.34
CA PHE A 65 -19.17 -5.37 -9.19
C PHE A 65 -19.96 -6.12 -10.26
N ASN A 66 -21.27 -6.29 -10.08
CA ASN A 66 -22.13 -6.91 -11.10
C ASN A 66 -22.35 -6.01 -12.33
N GLY A 67 -21.97 -4.73 -12.24
CA GLY A 67 -22.07 -3.79 -13.34
C GLY A 67 -20.83 -3.74 -14.24
N ASN A 68 -20.79 -2.69 -15.05
CA ASN A 68 -19.70 -2.37 -15.96
C ASN A 68 -18.85 -1.21 -15.43
N CYS A 69 -17.60 -1.15 -15.86
CA CYS A 69 -16.71 -0.05 -15.55
C CYS A 69 -17.25 1.26 -16.16
N PRO A 70 -17.33 2.36 -15.41
CA PRO A 70 -17.89 3.63 -15.90
C PRO A 70 -17.03 4.30 -17.00
N LYS A 71 -15.76 3.89 -17.16
CA LYS A 71 -14.85 4.49 -18.14
C LYS A 71 -14.74 3.69 -19.45
N CYS A 72 -14.59 2.37 -19.37
CA CYS A 72 -14.35 1.53 -20.54
C CYS A 72 -15.46 0.51 -20.82
N GLY A 73 -16.51 0.46 -19.99
CA GLY A 73 -17.63 -0.47 -20.17
C GLY A 73 -17.30 -1.96 -19.92
N ALA A 74 -16.07 -2.30 -19.54
CA ALA A 74 -15.70 -3.69 -19.24
C ALA A 74 -16.48 -4.22 -18.02
N ALA A 75 -16.91 -5.48 -18.05
CA ALA A 75 -17.60 -6.11 -16.94
C ALA A 75 -16.68 -6.17 -15.71
N LEU A 76 -17.17 -5.72 -14.56
CA LEU A 76 -16.37 -5.74 -13.31
C LEU A 76 -16.40 -7.13 -12.66
N HIS A 77 -17.46 -7.92 -12.87
CA HIS A 77 -17.58 -9.27 -12.34
C HIS A 77 -16.91 -10.31 -13.26
N CYS A 78 -15.59 -10.24 -13.41
CA CYS A 78 -14.82 -11.16 -14.24
C CYS A 78 -13.69 -11.83 -13.45
N CYS A 79 -13.15 -12.96 -13.95
CA CYS A 79 -12.08 -13.65 -13.25
C CYS A 79 -10.84 -12.78 -13.10
N LYS A 80 -10.52 -11.95 -14.10
CA LYS A 80 -9.35 -11.05 -14.04
C LYS A 80 -9.45 -9.96 -12.98
N GLN A 81 -10.66 -9.58 -12.59
CA GLN A 81 -10.92 -8.61 -11.53
C GLN A 81 -10.95 -9.27 -10.13
N CYS A 82 -10.86 -10.61 -10.04
CA CYS A 82 -10.93 -11.36 -8.79
C CYS A 82 -9.57 -11.43 -8.07
N ALA A 83 -9.59 -11.33 -6.74
CA ALA A 83 -8.42 -11.47 -5.88
C ALA A 83 -7.83 -12.89 -5.84
N TYR A 84 -8.64 -13.91 -6.19
CA TYR A 84 -8.24 -15.32 -6.17
C TYR A 84 -7.80 -15.86 -7.54
N PHE A 85 -7.71 -14.99 -8.55
CA PHE A 85 -7.28 -15.39 -9.88
C PHE A 85 -5.77 -15.64 -9.90
N GLU A 86 -5.40 -16.89 -10.13
CA GLU A 86 -4.01 -17.36 -10.10
C GLU A 86 -3.76 -18.24 -11.33
N PRO A 87 -2.99 -17.79 -12.33
CA PRO A 87 -2.86 -18.49 -13.61
C PRO A 87 -2.18 -19.86 -13.49
N SER A 88 -1.41 -20.08 -12.42
CA SER A 88 -0.64 -21.29 -12.17
C SER A 88 -1.45 -22.44 -11.55
N LEU A 89 -2.68 -22.17 -11.08
CA LEU A 89 -3.52 -23.16 -10.40
C LEU A 89 -4.52 -23.83 -11.33
N ARG A 90 -5.07 -24.98 -10.88
CA ARG A 90 -6.16 -25.66 -11.58
C ARG A 90 -7.32 -24.69 -11.79
N PHE A 91 -7.82 -24.62 -13.03
CA PHE A 91 -8.87 -23.69 -13.46
C PHE A 91 -8.55 -22.18 -13.29
N GLN A 92 -7.29 -21.86 -12.99
CA GLN A 92 -6.76 -20.51 -12.80
C GLN A 92 -7.37 -19.78 -11.59
N CYS A 93 -7.72 -20.53 -10.54
CA CYS A 93 -8.33 -19.99 -9.33
C CYS A 93 -7.76 -20.69 -8.09
N ALA A 94 -7.54 -19.92 -7.02
CA ALA A 94 -7.11 -20.47 -5.73
C ALA A 94 -8.25 -21.13 -4.94
N LYS A 95 -9.51 -20.85 -5.29
CA LYS A 95 -10.69 -21.47 -4.67
C LYS A 95 -11.09 -22.75 -5.41
N PRO A 96 -11.65 -23.74 -4.72
CA PRO A 96 -12.13 -24.97 -5.34
C PRO A 96 -13.41 -24.67 -6.15
N ILE A 97 -13.25 -24.40 -7.44
CA ILE A 97 -14.35 -24.24 -8.39
C ILE A 97 -14.70 -25.57 -9.06
N THR A 98 -16.00 -25.83 -9.22
CA THR A 98 -16.54 -27.05 -9.83
C THR A 98 -16.30 -27.09 -11.33
N GLU A 99 -16.50 -25.96 -12.02
CA GLU A 99 -16.38 -25.83 -13.47
C GLU A 99 -15.34 -24.78 -13.88
N ARG A 100 -14.68 -25.04 -15.01
CA ARG A 100 -13.75 -24.10 -15.62
C ARG A 100 -14.49 -23.01 -16.39
N ILE A 101 -14.36 -21.77 -15.93
CA ILE A 101 -14.76 -20.60 -16.72
C ILE A 101 -13.78 -20.43 -17.90
N ALA A 102 -14.26 -20.56 -19.14
CA ALA A 102 -13.43 -20.47 -20.35
C ALA A 102 -13.01 -19.02 -20.66
N ARG A 103 -13.96 -18.08 -20.63
CA ARG A 103 -13.75 -16.65 -20.88
C ARG A 103 -13.50 -15.93 -19.56
N LYS A 104 -12.24 -15.55 -19.30
CA LYS A 104 -11.83 -14.91 -18.04
C LYS A 104 -12.08 -13.40 -18.00
N ASP A 105 -12.28 -12.81 -19.18
CA ASP A 105 -12.55 -11.39 -19.43
C ASP A 105 -14.04 -11.04 -19.41
N GLU A 106 -14.91 -12.03 -19.50
CA GLU A 106 -16.36 -11.85 -19.58
C GLU A 106 -17.01 -11.88 -18.19
N PRO A 107 -18.23 -11.30 -18.07
CA PRO A 107 -19.01 -11.42 -16.85
C PRO A 107 -19.28 -12.89 -16.53
N ASN A 108 -18.91 -13.32 -15.32
CA ASN A 108 -19.28 -14.63 -14.80
C ASN A 108 -20.25 -14.47 -13.62
N ASN A 109 -20.74 -15.58 -13.06
CA ASN A 109 -21.56 -15.56 -11.84
C ASN A 109 -20.92 -16.44 -10.76
N CYS A 110 -19.59 -16.35 -10.61
CA CYS A 110 -18.86 -17.14 -9.63
C CYS A 110 -19.23 -16.71 -8.20
N PRO A 111 -19.68 -17.62 -7.32
CA PRO A 111 -20.08 -17.27 -5.96
C PRO A 111 -18.89 -16.90 -5.06
N TYR A 112 -17.67 -17.28 -5.45
CA TYR A 112 -16.43 -17.00 -4.71
C TYR A 112 -15.73 -15.72 -5.17
N PHE A 113 -16.41 -14.89 -5.98
CA PHE A 113 -15.82 -13.65 -6.47
C PHE A 113 -15.51 -12.70 -5.31
N SER A 114 -14.28 -12.19 -5.30
CA SER A 114 -13.86 -11.13 -4.39
C SER A 114 -13.03 -10.13 -5.19
N PRO A 115 -13.36 -8.83 -5.18
CA PRO A 115 -12.67 -7.85 -6.00
C PRO A 115 -11.21 -7.68 -5.56
N ARG A 116 -10.29 -7.62 -6.53
CA ARG A 116 -8.88 -7.38 -6.26
C ARG A 116 -8.65 -5.92 -5.86
N VAL A 117 -8.14 -5.73 -4.65
CA VAL A 117 -7.75 -4.42 -4.13
C VAL A 117 -6.24 -4.24 -4.29
N THR A 118 -5.82 -3.12 -4.85
CA THR A 118 -4.40 -2.79 -5.03
C THR A 118 -4.01 -1.67 -4.08
N VAL A 119 -2.89 -1.85 -3.37
CA VAL A 119 -2.28 -0.80 -2.56
C VAL A 119 -1.23 -0.11 -3.40
N ALA A 120 -1.52 1.11 -3.86
CA ALA A 120 -0.57 1.93 -4.60
C ALA A 120 -0.02 3.03 -3.68
N ARG A 121 1.24 3.42 -3.90
CA ARG A 121 1.74 4.69 -3.35
C ARG A 121 1.21 5.81 -4.24
N ASP A 122 0.42 6.69 -3.66
CA ASP A 122 -0.09 7.85 -4.37
C ASP A 122 1.03 8.87 -4.49
N THR A 123 1.83 8.75 -5.55
CA THR A 123 2.77 9.80 -5.97
C THR A 123 2.04 11.01 -6.55
N GLY A 124 0.71 11.02 -6.50
CA GLY A 124 -0.11 12.16 -6.88
C GLY A 124 0.10 13.27 -5.88
N SER A 125 0.64 14.39 -6.36
CA SER A 125 0.63 15.72 -5.72
C SER A 125 -0.80 16.26 -5.54
N SER A 126 -1.74 15.44 -5.08
CA SER A 126 -3.12 15.77 -4.75
C SER A 126 -3.15 16.48 -3.40
N GLY A 127 -2.48 17.64 -3.33
CA GLY A 127 -2.31 18.35 -2.07
C GLY A 127 -1.19 19.39 -2.03
N SER A 128 -0.67 19.84 -3.18
CA SER A 128 0.00 21.13 -3.28
C SER A 128 -0.72 21.99 -4.31
N VAL A 129 -1.82 22.61 -3.88
CA VAL A 129 -2.41 23.78 -4.54
C VAL A 129 -1.52 25.04 -4.38
N LEU A 130 -0.25 24.86 -3.98
CA LEU A 130 0.79 25.89 -4.05
C LEU A 130 1.91 25.55 -5.04
N ALA A 131 1.81 24.45 -5.78
CA ALA A 131 2.62 24.26 -6.98
C ALA A 131 1.85 24.84 -8.17
N THR A 132 1.99 26.15 -8.39
CA THR A 132 1.84 26.78 -9.70
C THR A 132 2.93 26.21 -10.62
N GLY A 133 2.79 24.94 -10.96
CA GLY A 133 3.74 24.16 -11.75
C GLY A 133 3.00 23.60 -12.94
N LEU A 134 2.67 24.49 -13.87
CA LEU A 134 2.35 24.10 -15.24
C LEU A 134 3.48 23.19 -15.70
N SER A 135 3.16 21.92 -15.98
CA SER A 135 4.09 21.07 -16.74
C SER A 135 4.45 21.85 -18.00
N PRO A 136 5.74 22.16 -18.24
CA PRO A 136 6.11 23.10 -19.29
C PRO A 136 5.65 22.54 -20.63
N ARG A 137 4.65 23.20 -21.23
CA ARG A 137 4.04 22.77 -22.49
C ARG A 137 4.90 23.14 -23.69
N THR A 138 5.90 23.98 -23.47
CA THR A 138 6.82 24.47 -24.49
C THR A 138 8.26 24.46 -23.95
N PRO A 139 9.26 24.33 -24.83
CA PRO A 139 10.67 24.33 -24.43
C PRO A 139 11.13 25.65 -23.78
N ALA A 140 10.46 26.77 -24.07
CA ALA A 140 10.74 28.06 -23.43
C ALA A 140 10.32 28.07 -21.94
N ASP A 141 9.17 27.48 -21.64
CA ASP A 141 8.62 27.35 -20.29
C ASP A 141 9.51 26.44 -19.41
N ALA A 142 10.04 25.35 -19.99
CA ALA A 142 10.97 24.46 -19.30
C ALA A 142 12.28 25.18 -18.90
N ARG A 143 12.84 26.00 -19.79
CA ARG A 143 14.06 26.78 -19.52
C ARG A 143 13.83 27.86 -18.47
N ALA A 144 12.68 28.52 -18.49
CA ALA A 144 12.31 29.52 -17.49
C ALA A 144 12.14 28.90 -16.10
N ALA A 145 11.43 27.78 -16.00
CA ALA A 145 11.28 27.03 -14.76
C ALA A 145 12.64 26.55 -14.19
N PHE A 146 13.53 26.07 -15.07
CA PHE A 146 14.88 25.66 -14.68
C PHE A 146 15.70 26.83 -14.12
N ASN A 147 15.70 27.99 -14.78
CA ASN A 147 16.44 29.16 -14.32
C ASN A 147 15.93 29.71 -12.98
N ASN A 148 14.64 29.55 -12.68
CA ASN A 148 14.06 30.03 -11.42
C ASN A 148 14.46 29.18 -10.21
N LEU A 149 14.90 27.93 -10.41
CA LEU A 149 15.38 27.06 -9.32
C LEU A 149 16.75 27.49 -8.76
N PHE A 150 17.55 28.21 -9.56
CA PHE A 150 18.92 28.60 -9.19
C PHE A 150 19.06 30.09 -8.85
N LYS A 151 17.96 30.85 -8.90
CA LYS A 151 17.96 32.25 -8.49
C LYS A 151 17.72 32.32 -6.99
N LYS A 152 18.77 32.72 -6.26
CA LYS A 152 18.78 32.99 -4.82
C LYS A 152 18.60 34.49 -4.58
#